data_AF-A0A2E9D3U3-F1
#
_entry.id   AF-A0A2E9D3U3-F1
#
_cell.length_a   1.000
_cell.length_b   1.000
_cell.length_c   1.000
_cell.angle_alpha   90.00
_cell.angle_beta   90.00
_cell.angle_gamma   90.00
#
_symmetry.space_group_name_H-M   'P 1'
#
loop_
_entity.id
_entity.type
_entity.pdbx_description
1 polymer ?
#
loop_
_entity_poly.entity_id
_entity_poly.type
_entity_poly.pdbx_seq_one_letter_code
_entity_poly.pdbx_strand_id
1 'polypeptide(L)'
;MPDRLLERAIKRRYDTDLKSSFRFTEKKRGLLTEMTNRAKNDGREIVLVLSPAHPAAYIYAKEGYYAKAREALSEFGQENNVTIIDALDIVPGELYSDGVHPMDEGAKLVSNHVASKLAGLLQTSEPRN
;
A
#
# COMPACT_ATOMS: atom_id res chain seq x y z
N MET A 1 -4.47 28.49 1.08
CA MET A 1 -3.52 27.36 1.19
C MET A 1 -4.33 26.10 1.45
N PRO A 2 -4.71 25.36 0.39
CA PRO A 2 -5.51 24.13 0.47
C PRO A 2 -4.89 23.06 1.39
N ASP A 3 -3.56 22.92 1.39
CA ASP A 3 -2.83 21.90 2.16
C ASP A 3 -3.11 21.93 3.66
N ARG A 4 -3.19 23.12 4.26
CA ARG A 4 -3.44 23.27 5.71
C ARG A 4 -4.83 22.80 6.14
N LEU A 5 -5.81 22.81 5.24
CA LEU A 5 -7.16 22.32 5.54
C LEU A 5 -7.20 20.80 5.48
N LEU A 6 -6.53 20.20 4.49
CA LEU A 6 -6.41 18.76 4.36
C LEU A 6 -5.63 18.16 5.53
N GLU A 7 -4.48 18.72 5.90
CA GLU A 7 -3.71 18.28 7.07
C GLU A 7 -4.53 18.30 8.35
N ARG A 8 -5.35 19.34 8.56
CA ARG A 8 -6.26 19.43 9.71
C ARG A 8 -7.35 18.37 9.67
N ALA A 9 -7.88 18.05 8.49
CA ALA A 9 -8.86 16.98 8.31
C ALA A 9 -8.25 15.61 8.60
N ILE A 10 -7.03 15.36 8.12
CA ILE A 10 -6.25 14.15 8.42
C ILE A 10 -6.03 14.07 9.93
N LYS A 11 -5.49 15.12 10.55
CA LYS A 11 -5.28 15.17 12.01
C LYS A 11 -6.56 14.86 12.77
N ARG A 12 -7.68 15.50 12.41
CA ARG A 12 -8.98 15.28 13.05
C ARG A 12 -9.41 13.82 12.97
N ARG A 13 -9.27 13.19 11.79
CA ARG A 13 -9.57 11.75 11.62
C ARG A 13 -8.72 10.87 12.54
N TYR A 14 -7.44 11.20 12.73
CA TYR A 14 -6.59 10.49 13.68
C TYR A 14 -6.99 10.73 15.14
N ASP A 15 -7.40 11.94 15.49
CA ASP A 15 -7.85 12.30 16.84
C ASP A 15 -9.22 11.71 17.21
N THR A 16 -10.15 11.59 16.25
CA THR A 16 -11.53 11.14 16.51
C THR A 16 -11.79 9.68 16.18
N ASP A 17 -11.22 9.16 15.09
CA ASP A 17 -11.66 7.90 14.48
C ASP A 17 -10.63 6.77 14.59
N LEU A 18 -9.34 7.08 14.81
CA LEU A 18 -8.27 6.07 14.92
C LEU A 18 -8.15 5.40 16.30
N LYS A 19 -9.30 4.96 16.83
CA LYS A 19 -9.32 3.64 17.49
C LYS A 19 -9.11 2.50 16.49
N SER A 20 -9.31 2.75 15.18
CA SER A 20 -8.97 1.82 14.11
C SER A 20 -7.48 1.91 13.74
N SER A 21 -6.62 1.30 14.54
CA SER A 21 -5.32 0.88 14.03
C SER A 21 -5.59 -0.16 12.93
N PHE A 22 -5.17 0.05 11.69
CA PHE A 22 -4.88 -1.09 10.81
C PHE A 22 -3.85 -1.92 11.55
N ARG A 23 -4.34 -2.94 12.23
CA ARG A 23 -3.55 -4.08 12.60
C ARG A 23 -3.69 -4.97 11.40
N PHE A 24 -2.58 -5.42 10.85
CA PHE A 24 -2.57 -6.61 10.03
C PHE A 24 -2.94 -7.78 10.96
N THR A 25 -4.22 -7.83 11.34
CA THR A 25 -4.74 -8.77 12.33
C THR A 25 -4.66 -10.17 11.74
N GLU A 26 -4.63 -11.17 12.61
CA GLU A 26 -4.69 -12.57 12.19
C GLU A 26 -5.87 -12.83 11.24
N LYS A 27 -7.04 -12.24 11.50
CA LYS A 27 -8.20 -12.32 10.61
C LYS A 27 -7.92 -11.75 9.20
N LYS A 28 -7.28 -10.58 9.10
CA LYS A 28 -6.96 -9.98 7.80
C LYS A 28 -5.86 -10.75 7.07
N ARG A 29 -4.86 -11.24 7.82
CA ARG A 29 -3.79 -12.09 7.28
C ARG A 29 -4.36 -13.40 6.73
N GLY A 30 -5.23 -14.07 7.49
CA GLY A 30 -5.90 -15.30 7.05
C GLY A 30 -6.71 -15.10 5.77
N LEU A 31 -7.47 -14.00 5.66
CA LEU A 31 -8.19 -13.67 4.43
C LEU A 31 -7.23 -13.45 3.25
N LEU A 32 -6.13 -12.72 3.45
CA LEU A 32 -5.16 -12.48 2.39
C LEU A 32 -4.45 -13.77 1.96
N THR A 33 -4.14 -14.67 2.90
CA THR A 33 -3.63 -16.02 2.61
C THR A 33 -4.63 -16.83 1.79
N GLU A 34 -5.92 -16.82 2.13
CA GLU A 34 -6.95 -17.52 1.38
C GLU A 34 -7.06 -17.01 -0.05
N MET A 35 -7.11 -15.68 -0.23
CA MET A 35 -7.13 -15.04 -1.54
C MET A 35 -5.89 -15.41 -2.37
N THR A 36 -4.73 -15.44 -1.72
CA THR A 36 -3.45 -15.80 -2.34
C THR A 36 -3.43 -17.24 -2.81
N ASN A 37 -3.85 -18.17 -1.95
CA ASN A 37 -3.91 -19.59 -2.28
C ASN A 37 -4.90 -19.88 -3.40
N ARG A 38 -6.06 -19.22 -3.39
CA ARG A 38 -7.05 -19.37 -4.46
C ARG A 38 -6.50 -18.94 -5.80
N ALA A 39 -5.90 -17.74 -5.88
CA ALA A 39 -5.35 -17.26 -7.15
C ALA A 39 -4.16 -18.11 -7.63
N LYS A 40 -3.30 -18.63 -6.73
CA LYS A 40 -2.26 -19.59 -7.09
C LYS A 40 -2.82 -20.91 -7.65
N ASN A 41 -3.87 -21.44 -7.02
CA ASN A 41 -4.54 -22.65 -7.50
C ASN A 41 -5.15 -22.45 -8.89
N ASP A 42 -5.56 -21.22 -9.21
CA ASP A 42 -6.03 -20.82 -10.54
C ASP A 42 -4.87 -20.51 -11.52
N GLY A 43 -3.62 -20.83 -11.15
CA GLY A 43 -2.43 -20.60 -11.97
C GLY A 43 -2.05 -19.12 -12.14
N ARG A 44 -2.54 -18.23 -11.27
CA ARG A 44 -2.24 -16.79 -11.33
C ARG A 44 -0.98 -16.47 -10.55
N GLU A 45 -0.17 -15.59 -11.11
CA GLU A 45 0.84 -14.86 -10.36
C GLU A 45 0.17 -13.69 -9.62
N ILE A 46 0.61 -13.45 -8.39
CA ILE A 46 0.02 -12.43 -7.53
C ILE A 46 1.08 -11.40 -7.20
N VAL A 47 0.69 -10.15 -7.37
CA VAL A 47 1.43 -8.99 -6.93
C VAL A 47 0.54 -8.19 -5.99
N LEU A 48 1.04 -7.88 -4.81
CA LEU A 48 0.36 -7.01 -3.85
C LEU A 48 1.00 -5.64 -3.89
N VAL A 49 0.18 -4.59 -3.86
CA VAL A 49 0.65 -3.20 -3.84
C VAL A 49 0.32 -2.58 -2.50
N LEU A 50 1.34 -2.14 -1.76
CA LEU A 50 1.15 -1.27 -0.60
C LEU A 50 0.82 0.13 -1.12
N SER A 51 -0.45 0.51 -1.01
CA SER A 51 -0.97 1.78 -1.54
C SER A 51 -0.32 3.01 -0.88
N PRO A 52 -0.23 4.14 -1.61
CA PRO A 52 0.33 5.40 -1.11
C PRO A 52 -0.50 5.97 0.04
N ALA A 53 0.14 6.74 0.93
CA ALA A 53 -0.55 7.50 1.97
C ALA A 53 0.00 8.92 2.08
N HIS A 54 -0.86 9.88 2.43
CA HIS A 54 -0.46 11.28 2.54
C HIS A 54 0.65 11.44 3.60
N PRO A 55 1.75 12.17 3.35
CA PRO A 55 2.88 12.34 4.29
C PRO A 55 2.50 12.83 5.70
N ALA A 56 1.52 13.73 5.81
CA ALA A 56 0.99 14.14 7.11
C ALA A 56 0.39 12.98 7.95
N ALA A 57 -0.10 11.91 7.32
CA ALA A 57 -0.62 10.75 8.03
C ALA A 57 0.45 10.05 8.89
N TYR A 58 1.73 10.15 8.53
CA TYR A 58 2.85 9.53 9.24
C TYR A 58 3.06 10.17 10.61
N ILE A 59 2.83 11.49 10.69
CA ILE A 59 2.91 12.26 11.93
C ILE A 59 1.82 11.78 12.90
N TYR A 60 0.64 11.47 12.38
CA TYR A 60 -0.54 11.19 13.20
C TYR A 60 -0.81 9.69 13.44
N ALA A 61 -0.22 8.79 12.64
CA ALA A 61 -0.49 7.35 12.68
C ALA A 61 0.06 6.57 13.88
N LYS A 62 0.58 7.26 14.90
CA LYS A 62 1.42 6.71 15.97
C LYS A 62 2.75 6.22 15.40
N GLU A 63 3.81 6.31 16.20
CA GLU A 63 5.16 5.94 15.78
C GLU A 63 5.20 4.51 15.22
N GLY A 64 5.77 4.38 14.02
CA GLY A 64 6.06 3.09 13.40
C GLY A 64 4.89 2.35 12.76
N TYR A 65 3.69 2.92 12.66
CA TYR A 65 2.55 2.23 12.02
C TYR A 65 2.85 1.79 10.58
N TYR A 66 3.33 2.71 9.74
CA TYR A 66 3.64 2.42 8.35
C TYR A 66 4.87 1.51 8.20
N ALA A 67 5.85 1.65 9.10
CA ALA A 67 7.00 0.74 9.17
C ALA A 67 6.54 -0.70 9.47
N LYS A 68 5.66 -0.89 10.45
CA LYS A 68 5.07 -2.20 10.77
C LYS A 68 4.20 -2.75 9.63
N ALA A 69 3.50 -1.89 8.90
CA ALA A 69 2.73 -2.33 7.73
C ALA A 69 3.65 -2.84 6.61
N ARG A 70 4.77 -2.15 6.35
CA ARG A 70 5.82 -2.60 5.42
C ARG A 70 6.42 -3.93 5.85
N GLU A 71 6.82 -4.03 7.11
CA GLU A 71 7.38 -5.26 7.70
C GLU A 71 6.41 -6.43 7.54
N ALA A 72 5.17 -6.29 8.00
CA ALA A 72 4.17 -7.35 7.95
C ALA A 72 3.83 -7.79 6.51
N LEU A 73 3.78 -6.85 5.55
CA LEU A 73 3.56 -7.20 4.14
C LEU A 73 4.79 -7.85 3.50
N SER A 74 5.99 -7.42 3.86
CA SER A 74 7.24 -8.05 3.42
C SER A 74 7.34 -9.50 3.91
N GLU A 75 7.07 -9.73 5.19
CA GLU A 75 7.00 -11.08 5.78
C GLU A 75 5.96 -11.94 5.05
N PHE A 76 4.75 -11.41 4.86
CA PHE A 76 3.70 -12.10 4.11
C PHE A 76 4.15 -12.47 2.70
N GLY A 77 4.80 -11.55 1.99
CA GLY A 77 5.31 -11.76 0.63
C GLY A 77 6.34 -12.89 0.57
N GLN A 78 7.26 -12.95 1.53
CA GLN A 78 8.27 -14.02 1.62
C GLN A 78 7.63 -15.37 1.93
N GLU A 79 6.78 -15.45 2.95
CA GLU A 79 6.10 -16.68 3.37
C GLU A 79 5.21 -17.26 2.26
N ASN A 80 4.58 -16.39 1.48
CA ASN A 80 3.62 -16.78 0.46
C ASN A 80 4.20 -16.69 -0.95
N ASN A 81 5.50 -16.45 -1.15
CA ASN A 81 6.08 -16.27 -2.50
C ASN A 81 5.22 -15.33 -3.39
N VAL A 82 4.89 -14.17 -2.84
CA VAL A 82 4.11 -13.11 -3.50
C VAL A 82 4.99 -11.87 -3.62
N THR A 83 5.02 -11.26 -4.79
CA THR A 83 5.75 -10.01 -4.97
C THR A 83 5.01 -8.85 -4.32
N ILE A 84 5.73 -8.04 -3.56
CA ILE A 84 5.21 -6.81 -2.95
C ILE A 84 5.78 -5.62 -3.71
N ILE A 85 4.91 -4.73 -4.17
CA ILE A 85 5.26 -3.40 -4.68
C ILE A 85 4.93 -2.38 -3.59
N ASP A 86 5.97 -1.73 -3.06
CA ASP A 86 5.81 -0.64 -2.10
C ASP A 86 5.62 0.68 -2.83
N ALA A 87 4.38 1.21 -2.80
CA ALA A 87 4.01 2.49 -3.37
C ALA A 87 3.75 3.55 -2.27
N LEU A 88 4.14 3.32 -1.02
CA LEU A 88 3.69 4.14 0.10
C LEU A 88 4.12 5.61 -0.01
N ASP A 89 5.38 5.86 -0.40
CA ASP A 89 6.02 7.19 -0.36
C ASP A 89 6.11 7.88 -1.74
N ILE A 90 5.43 7.38 -2.76
CA ILE A 90 5.68 7.81 -4.16
C ILE A 90 4.89 9.05 -4.58
N VAL A 91 3.88 9.46 -3.80
CA VAL A 91 3.01 10.58 -4.12
C VAL A 91 3.30 11.75 -3.17
N PRO A 92 3.68 12.93 -3.69
CA PRO A 92 3.78 14.16 -2.92
C PRO A 92 2.45 14.55 -2.23
N GLY A 93 2.52 15.20 -1.07
CA GLY A 93 1.34 15.51 -0.25
C GLY A 93 0.30 16.39 -0.95
N GLU A 94 0.76 17.32 -1.77
CA GLU A 94 -0.07 18.23 -2.56
C GLU A 94 -0.91 17.52 -3.64
N LEU A 95 -0.61 16.25 -3.95
CA LEU A 95 -1.30 15.45 -4.97
C LEU A 95 -2.35 14.50 -4.39
N TYR A 96 -2.94 14.83 -3.25
CA TYR A 96 -3.97 14.02 -2.57
C TYR A 96 -5.30 14.77 -2.43
N SER A 97 -6.40 14.03 -2.59
CA SER A 97 -7.73 14.52 -2.23
C SER A 97 -8.05 14.30 -0.75
N ASP A 98 -7.49 13.23 -0.16
CA ASP A 98 -7.58 12.96 1.28
C ASP A 98 -6.33 12.22 1.81
N GLY A 99 -6.36 11.71 3.05
CA GLY A 99 -5.21 11.05 3.66
C GLY A 99 -4.69 9.77 2.97
N VAL A 100 -5.46 9.16 2.06
CA VAL A 100 -5.12 7.88 1.40
C VAL A 100 -5.42 7.84 -0.10
N HIS A 101 -6.18 8.79 -0.63
CA HIS A 101 -6.56 8.84 -2.04
C HIS A 101 -5.80 9.96 -2.78
N PRO A 102 -4.90 9.61 -3.72
CA PRO A 102 -4.28 10.56 -4.63
C PRO A 102 -5.32 11.21 -5.57
N MET A 103 -5.07 12.45 -5.98
CA MET A 103 -5.72 13.07 -7.15
C MET A 103 -5.16 12.47 -8.44
N ASP A 104 -5.73 12.83 -9.60
CA ASP A 104 -5.36 12.27 -10.92
C ASP A 104 -3.84 12.27 -11.19
N GLU A 105 -3.15 13.38 -10.90
CA GLU A 105 -1.70 13.47 -11.08
C GLU A 105 -0.94 12.52 -10.14
N GLY A 106 -1.36 12.41 -8.89
CA GLY A 106 -0.80 11.47 -7.92
C GLY A 106 -1.08 10.01 -8.29
N ALA A 107 -2.29 9.70 -8.75
CA ALA A 107 -2.67 8.39 -9.23
C ALA A 107 -1.81 7.95 -10.42
N LYS A 108 -1.49 8.88 -11.34
CA LYS A 108 -0.57 8.64 -12.45
C LYS A 108 0.83 8.26 -11.98
N LEU A 109 1.35 8.89 -10.92
CA LEU A 109 2.64 8.50 -10.32
C LEU A 109 2.59 7.06 -9.79
N VAL A 110 1.49 6.68 -9.14
CA VAL A 110 1.29 5.31 -8.63
C VAL A 110 1.24 4.30 -9.77
N SER A 111 0.42 4.56 -10.79
CA SER A 111 0.29 3.67 -11.94
C SER A 111 1.64 3.49 -12.65
N ASN A 112 2.40 4.56 -12.86
CA ASN A 112 3.71 4.49 -13.50
C ASN A 112 4.72 3.68 -12.65
N HIS A 113 4.72 3.88 -11.33
CA HIS A 113 5.57 3.12 -10.43
C HIS A 113 5.26 1.62 -10.48
N VAL A 114 3.97 1.27 -10.35
CA VAL A 114 3.51 -0.14 -10.42
C VAL A 114 3.84 -0.74 -11.78
N ALA A 115 3.56 -0.03 -12.89
CA ALA A 115 3.86 -0.50 -14.24
C ALA A 115 5.35 -0.76 -14.45
N SER A 116 6.22 0.13 -13.95
CA SER A 116 7.67 -0.05 -14.03
C SER A 116 8.14 -1.30 -13.27
N LYS A 117 7.59 -1.56 -12.08
CA LYS A 117 7.92 -2.75 -11.30
C LYS A 117 7.41 -4.03 -11.95
N LEU A 118 6.18 -4.02 -12.46
CA LEU A 118 5.61 -5.16 -13.20
C LEU A 118 6.41 -5.47 -14.47
N ALA A 119 6.82 -4.45 -15.23
CA ALA A 119 7.65 -4.64 -16.42
C ALA A 119 9.00 -5.32 -16.06
N GLY A 120 9.61 -4.94 -14.94
CA GLY A 120 10.82 -5.59 -14.43
C GLY A 120 10.62 -7.07 -14.13
N LEU A 121 9.50 -7.45 -13.50
CA LEU A 121 9.18 -8.85 -13.18
C LEU A 121 8.95 -9.70 -14.43
N LEU A 122 8.27 -9.14 -15.43
CA LEU A 122 8.02 -9.82 -16.70
C LEU A 122 9.31 -10.04 -17.50
N GLN A 123 10.27 -9.13 -17.42
CA GLN A 123 11.57 -9.28 -18.10
C GLN A 123 12.49 -10.31 -17.44
N THR A 124 12.41 -10.47 -16.11
CA THR A 124 13.17 -11.50 -15.38
C THR A 124 12.56 -12.90 -15.51
N SER A 125 11.33 -12.98 -16.02
CA SER A 125 10.66 -14.24 -16.31
C SER A 125 11.02 -14.65 -17.74
N GLU A 126 12.10 -15.41 -17.94
CA GLU A 126 12.40 -16.00 -19.25
C GLU A 126 11.17 -16.75 -19.81
N PRO A 127 11.01 -16.83 -21.15
CA PRO A 127 9.89 -17.53 -21.74
C PRO A 127 9.88 -18.99 -21.27
N ARG A 128 8.80 -19.38 -20.59
CA ARG A 128 8.55 -20.78 -20.24
C ARG A 128 8.29 -21.55 -21.54
N ASN A 129 9.30 -22.28 -22.01
CA ASN A 129 9.19 -23.24 -23.12
C ASN A 129 8.15 -24.32 -22.83
#